data_AF-A0A844E2U6-F1
#
_entry.id   AF-A0A844E2U6-F1
#
_cell.length_a   1.000
_cell.length_b   1.000
_cell.length_c   1.000
_cell.angle_alpha   90.00
_cell.angle_beta   90.00
_cell.angle_gamma   90.00
#
_symmetry.space_group_name_H-M   'P 1'
#
loop_
_entity.id
_entity.type
_entity.pdbx_description
1 polymer ?
#
loop_
_entity_poly.entity_id
_entity_poly.type
_entity_poly.pdbx_seq_one_letter_code
_entity_poly.pdbx_strand_id
1 'polypeptide(L)'
;MQEAEKVYLKKISLENFRCFEKVEVDLQKKLTLVVGANGAGKTSLLESIAIAMSTMFTAFDGAKAMNITKESAHLKAYKIGSTDNVQPQYPVRIGAWAQLDERPEIYWERTLNTAKGKTTIKDAKQILEVASDYQKRLQEGDT
;
A
#
# COMPACT_ATOMS: atom_id res chain seq x y z
N MET A 1 28.97 -5.16 15.10
CA MET A 1 27.68 -5.69 14.64
C MET A 1 26.82 -4.47 14.34
N GLN A 2 26.72 -4.08 13.06
CA GLN A 2 25.80 -3.03 12.65
C GLN A 2 24.38 -3.60 12.78
N GLU A 3 23.54 -2.94 13.58
CA GLU A 3 22.13 -3.30 13.68
C GLU A 3 21.51 -3.17 12.28
N ALA A 4 20.80 -4.19 11.81
CA ALA A 4 20.12 -4.14 10.52
C ALA A 4 19.18 -2.93 10.46
N GLU A 5 19.23 -2.18 9.35
CA GLU A 5 18.39 -1.01 9.09
C GLU A 5 16.91 -1.38 9.32
N LYS A 6 16.28 -0.81 10.35
CA LYS A 6 14.93 -1.17 10.78
C LYS A 6 13.90 -0.36 9.99
N VAL A 7 13.33 -1.00 8.98
CA VAL A 7 12.14 -0.48 8.29
C VAL A 7 10.91 -0.67 9.18
N TYR A 8 10.22 0.43 9.51
CA TYR A 8 8.98 0.41 10.26
C TYR A 8 7.89 1.14 9.49
N LEU A 9 6.86 0.40 9.04
CA LEU A 9 5.66 0.99 8.46
C LEU A 9 4.82 1.63 9.57
N LYS A 10 4.67 2.95 9.51
CA LYS A 10 4.04 3.78 10.55
C LYS A 10 2.57 4.05 10.27
N LYS A 11 2.20 4.26 9.02
CA LYS A 11 0.82 4.58 8.62
C LYS A 11 0.48 4.01 7.26
N ILE A 12 -0.78 3.63 7.08
CA ILE A 12 -1.39 3.35 5.78
C ILE A 12 -2.63 4.25 5.62
N SER A 13 -2.81 4.82 4.43
CA SER A 13 -4.04 5.54 4.03
C SER A 13 -4.66 4.86 2.82
N LEU A 14 -5.98 4.74 2.83
CA LEU A 14 -6.74 4.13 1.73
C LEU A 14 -7.82 5.10 1.28
N GLU A 15 -7.99 5.23 -0.03
CA GLU A 15 -9.08 5.97 -0.66
C GLU A 15 -9.70 5.10 -1.77
N ASN A 16 -11.02 4.97 -1.75
CA ASN A 16 -11.80 4.16 -2.68
C ASN A 16 -11.28 2.72 -2.83
N PHE A 17 -10.80 2.10 -1.75
CA PHE A 17 -10.27 0.74 -1.75
C PHE A 17 -11.25 -0.24 -1.08
N ARG A 18 -11.93 -1.06 -1.88
CA ARG A 18 -12.85 -2.11 -1.45
C ARG A 18 -13.94 -1.60 -0.50
N CYS A 19 -13.91 -1.98 0.77
CA CYS A 19 -14.88 -1.53 1.77
C CYS A 19 -14.57 -0.14 2.34
N PHE A 20 -13.41 0.44 2.01
CA PHE A 20 -12.97 1.73 2.53
C PHE A 20 -13.18 2.81 1.47
N GLU A 21 -14.10 3.74 1.73
CA GLU A 21 -14.17 5.00 0.99
C GLU A 21 -12.96 5.86 1.34
N LYS A 22 -12.67 6.04 2.64
CA LYS A 22 -11.46 6.69 3.14
C LYS A 22 -11.12 6.14 4.53
N VAL A 23 -9.88 5.74 4.76
CA VAL A 23 -9.39 5.38 6.11
C VAL A 23 -7.90 5.70 6.23
N GLU A 24 -7.50 6.11 7.43
CA GLU A 24 -6.09 6.16 7.84
C GLU A 24 -5.90 5.28 9.06
N VAL A 25 -4.82 4.50 9.07
CA VAL A 25 -4.49 3.60 10.18
C VAL A 25 -3.03 3.80 10.55
N ASP A 26 -2.80 4.21 11.80
CA ASP A 26 -1.47 4.21 12.41
C ASP A 26 -1.12 2.80 12.90
N LEU A 27 0.02 2.29 12.47
CA LEU A 27 0.56 1.01 12.85
C LEU A 27 1.57 1.22 13.97
N GLN A 28 1.58 0.37 14.99
CA GLN A 28 2.52 0.44 16.11
C GLN A 28 3.79 -0.36 15.85
N LYS A 29 4.95 0.12 16.35
CA LYS A 29 6.27 -0.51 16.16
C LYS A 29 6.35 -1.98 16.56
N LYS A 30 5.59 -2.38 17.58
CA LYS A 30 5.66 -3.73 18.16
C LYS A 30 4.52 -4.63 17.68
N LEU A 31 3.28 -4.19 17.85
CA LEU A 31 2.11 -4.98 17.52
C LEU A 31 0.91 -4.06 17.24
N THR A 32 0.25 -4.28 16.12
CA THR A 32 -1.06 -3.69 15.81
C THR A 32 -2.09 -4.80 15.75
N LEU A 33 -3.08 -4.78 16.66
CA LEU A 33 -4.16 -5.76 16.67
C LEU A 33 -5.36 -5.21 15.88
N VAL A 34 -5.72 -5.88 14.78
CA VAL A 34 -6.87 -5.51 13.95
C VAL A 34 -8.04 -6.44 14.26
N VAL A 35 -9.08 -5.92 14.91
CA VAL A 35 -10.28 -6.68 15.30
C VAL A 35 -11.49 -6.17 14.52
N GLY A 36 -12.38 -7.10 14.16
CA GLY A 36 -13.63 -6.78 13.47
C GLY A 36 -14.37 -8.04 13.03
N ALA A 37 -15.65 -7.90 12.67
CA ALA A 37 -16.46 -9.00 12.15
C ALA A 37 -15.93 -9.54 10.80
N ASN A 38 -16.45 -10.68 10.36
CA ASN A 38 -16.21 -11.16 9.00
C ASN A 38 -16.76 -10.14 7.99
N GLY A 39 -16.00 -9.87 6.93
CA GLY A 39 -16.33 -8.83 5.96
C GLY A 39 -16.01 -7.39 6.40
N ALA A 40 -15.53 -7.15 7.63
CA ALA A 40 -15.21 -5.80 8.12
C ALA A 40 -13.95 -5.16 7.49
N GLY A 41 -13.31 -5.82 6.51
CA GLY A 41 -12.16 -5.25 5.80
C GLY A 41 -10.78 -5.59 6.38
N LYS A 42 -10.66 -6.50 7.36
CA LYS A 42 -9.37 -6.90 7.94
C LYS A 42 -8.37 -7.40 6.87
N THR A 43 -8.81 -8.34 6.03
CA THR A 43 -8.00 -8.86 4.92
C THR A 43 -7.68 -7.76 3.91
N SER A 44 -8.64 -6.89 3.59
CA SER A 44 -8.43 -5.73 2.71
C SER A 44 -7.34 -4.79 3.25
N LEU A 45 -7.31 -4.53 4.56
CA LEU A 45 -6.27 -3.72 5.18
C LEU A 45 -4.89 -4.38 5.01
N LEU A 46 -4.75 -5.67 5.32
CA LEU A 46 -3.47 -6.38 5.17
C LEU A 46 -3.01 -6.44 3.70
N GLU A 47 -3.93 -6.68 2.76
CA GLU A 47 -3.60 -6.68 1.34
C GLU A 47 -3.20 -5.29 0.83
N SER A 48 -3.80 -4.23 1.36
CA SER A 48 -3.40 -2.87 1.03
C SER A 48 -1.97 -2.56 1.47
N ILE A 49 -1.58 -3.06 2.65
CA ILE A 49 -0.21 -2.98 3.16
C ILE A 49 0.73 -3.76 2.25
N ALA A 50 0.36 -4.99 1.86
CA ALA A 50 1.16 -5.79 0.92
C ALA A 50 1.35 -5.08 -0.43
N ILE A 51 0.28 -4.49 -0.98
CA ILE A 51 0.33 -3.71 -2.23
C ILE A 51 1.26 -2.51 -2.07
N ALA A 52 1.12 -1.72 -1.00
CA ALA A 52 1.98 -0.57 -0.74
C ALA A 52 3.46 -0.96 -0.65
N MET A 53 3.78 -1.98 0.15
CA MET A 53 5.15 -2.46 0.37
C MET A 53 5.76 -3.10 -0.87
N SER A 54 4.93 -3.65 -1.78
CA SER A 54 5.41 -4.22 -3.04
C SER A 54 6.13 -3.21 -3.96
N THR A 55 6.03 -1.92 -3.67
CA THR A 55 6.85 -0.87 -4.30
C THR A 55 8.34 -1.13 -4.14
N MET A 56 8.80 -1.66 -2.99
CA MET A 56 10.21 -2.00 -2.83
C MET A 56 10.66 -3.08 -3.82
N PHE A 57 9.78 -4.01 -4.15
CA PHE A 57 10.10 -5.10 -5.07
C PHE A 57 10.15 -4.69 -6.54
N THR A 58 9.73 -3.48 -6.92
CA THR A 58 9.90 -3.03 -8.32
C THR A 58 11.35 -2.80 -8.70
N ALA A 59 12.24 -2.66 -7.72
CA ALA A 59 13.69 -2.51 -7.95
C ALA A 59 14.40 -3.84 -8.21
N PHE A 60 13.80 -4.98 -7.84
CA PHE A 60 14.43 -6.30 -7.95
C PHE A 60 14.15 -6.93 -9.31
N ASP A 61 15.19 -7.47 -9.94
CA ASP A 61 15.06 -8.16 -11.23
C ASP A 61 14.23 -9.44 -11.06
N GLY A 62 13.24 -9.65 -11.95
CA GLY A 62 12.30 -10.78 -11.89
C GLY A 62 11.16 -10.67 -10.87
N ALA A 63 11.13 -9.68 -9.98
CA ALA A 63 10.04 -9.51 -9.02
C ALA A 63 8.90 -8.64 -9.59
N LYS A 64 7.65 -9.13 -9.51
CA LYS A 64 6.47 -8.39 -9.97
C LYS A 64 5.75 -7.75 -8.79
N ALA A 65 5.75 -6.42 -8.72
CA ALA A 65 4.99 -5.70 -7.71
C ALA A 65 3.48 -5.98 -7.84
N MET A 66 2.79 -5.97 -6.70
CA MET A 66 1.35 -6.18 -6.63
C MET A 66 0.64 -4.93 -7.17
N ASN A 67 -0.31 -5.12 -8.08
CA ASN A 67 -1.06 -4.02 -8.68
C ASN A 67 -2.37 -3.77 -7.94
N ILE A 68 -2.82 -2.52 -7.96
CA ILE A 68 -4.20 -2.19 -7.67
C ILE A 68 -5.02 -2.58 -8.90
N THR A 69 -5.99 -3.48 -8.73
CA THR A 69 -6.87 -3.92 -9.81
C THR A 69 -8.19 -3.15 -9.81
N LYS A 70 -8.96 -3.20 -10.90
CA LYS A 70 -10.28 -2.56 -10.97
C LYS A 70 -11.28 -3.14 -9.95
N GLU A 71 -11.13 -4.41 -9.57
CA GLU A 71 -11.92 -5.09 -8.54
C GLU A 71 -11.60 -4.58 -7.13
N SER A 72 -10.47 -3.87 -6.97
CA SER A 72 -10.11 -3.23 -5.71
C SER A 72 -10.84 -1.90 -5.49
N ALA A 73 -11.53 -1.37 -6.51
CA ALA A 73 -12.26 -0.11 -6.38
C ALA A 73 -13.47 -0.24 -5.44
N HIS A 74 -13.65 0.76 -4.58
CA HIS A 74 -14.84 0.87 -3.74
C HIS A 74 -16.09 1.02 -4.60
N LEU A 75 -17.17 0.33 -4.22
CA LEU A 75 -18.43 0.37 -4.93
C LEU A 75 -19.42 1.24 -4.16
N LYS A 76 -19.92 2.30 -4.80
CA LYS A 76 -21.03 3.13 -4.26
C LYS A 76 -22.31 2.84 -5.01
N ALA A 77 -23.39 2.63 -4.27
CA ALA A 77 -24.73 2.51 -4.82
C ALA A 77 -25.41 3.88 -4.85
N TYR A 78 -25.95 4.25 -6.00
CA TYR A 78 -26.73 5.46 -6.21
C TYR A 78 -28.17 5.05 -6.55
N LYS A 79 -29.14 5.63 -5.84
CA LYS A 79 -30.56 5.44 -6.19
C LYS A 79 -30.90 6.28 -7.41
N ILE A 80 -31.25 5.62 -8.51
CA ILE A 80 -31.74 6.27 -9.73
C ILE A 80 -33.17 5.79 -9.96
N GLY A 81 -34.15 6.59 -9.51
CA GLY A 81 -35.55 6.20 -9.49
C GLY A 81 -35.77 4.98 -8.57
N SER A 82 -36.28 3.89 -9.13
CA SER A 82 -36.53 2.62 -8.43
C SER A 82 -35.39 1.61 -8.51
N THR A 83 -34.28 1.95 -9.16
CA THR A 83 -33.16 1.02 -9.40
C THR A 83 -31.89 1.49 -8.69
N ASP A 84 -31.18 0.56 -8.05
CA ASP A 84 -29.86 0.82 -7.50
C ASP A 84 -28.80 0.71 -8.60
N ASN A 85 -28.04 1.77 -8.82
CA ASN A 85 -26.91 1.79 -9.75
C ASN A 85 -25.59 1.75 -8.96
N VAL A 86 -24.87 0.64 -9.06
CA VAL A 86 -23.59 0.44 -8.36
C VAL A 86 -22.43 0.87 -9.27
N GLN A 87 -21.61 1.80 -8.79
CA GLN A 87 -20.51 2.38 -9.57
C GLN A 87 -19.17 2.26 -8.82
N PRO A 88 -18.10 1.78 -9.48
CA PRO A 88 -16.76 1.79 -8.90
C PRO A 88 -16.22 3.22 -8.78
N GLN A 89 -15.53 3.50 -7.69
CA GLN A 89 -14.97 4.81 -7.40
C GLN A 89 -13.48 4.85 -7.71
N TYR A 90 -13.06 5.91 -8.40
CA TYR A 90 -11.67 6.20 -8.75
C TYR A 90 -11.37 7.68 -8.42
N PRO A 91 -10.10 8.05 -8.13
CA PRO A 91 -8.93 7.18 -8.06
C PRO A 91 -8.98 6.23 -6.85
N VAL A 92 -8.42 5.02 -7.01
CA VAL A 92 -8.12 4.13 -5.88
C VAL A 92 -6.70 4.44 -5.43
N ARG A 93 -6.53 4.84 -4.17
CA ARG A 93 -5.22 5.24 -3.61
C ARG A 93 -4.86 4.40 -2.41
N ILE A 94 -3.58 4.04 -2.33
CA ILE A 94 -2.96 3.39 -1.18
C ILE A 94 -1.69 4.18 -0.86
N GLY A 95 -1.74 4.99 0.19
CA GLY A 95 -0.59 5.75 0.71
C GLY A 95 0.06 5.03 1.88
N ALA A 96 1.37 5.12 1.99
CA ALA A 96 2.14 4.48 3.06
C ALA A 96 3.24 5.42 3.56
N TRP A 97 3.48 5.37 4.87
CA TRP A 97 4.55 6.08 5.55
C TRP A 97 5.40 5.10 6.31
N ALA A 98 6.72 5.16 6.10
CA ALA A 98 7.67 4.33 6.84
C ALA A 98 8.82 5.17 7.40
N GLN A 99 9.28 4.76 8.58
CA GLN A 99 10.51 5.23 9.18
C GLN A 99 11.61 4.21 8.89
N LEU A 100 12.76 4.68 8.41
CA LEU A 100 13.95 3.87 8.19
C LEU A 100 15.11 4.50 8.94
N ASP A 101 15.48 3.88 10.06
CA ASP A 101 16.56 4.34 10.94
C ASP A 101 16.52 5.85 11.19
N GLU A 102 17.62 6.55 10.86
CA GLU A 102 17.81 8.01 11.00
C GLU A 102 17.31 8.82 9.79
N ARG A 103 16.77 8.17 8.74
CA ARG A 103 16.23 8.90 7.59
C ARG A 103 14.94 9.62 8.00
N PRO A 104 14.58 10.74 7.36
CA PRO A 104 13.25 11.32 7.48
C PRO A 104 12.17 10.27 7.13
N GLU A 105 10.98 10.46 7.68
CA GLU A 105 9.82 9.65 7.31
C GLU A 105 9.62 9.67 5.79
N ILE A 106 9.54 8.47 5.21
CA ILE A 106 9.37 8.27 3.78
C ILE A 106 7.88 8.08 3.51
N TYR A 107 7.37 8.81 2.52
CA TYR A 107 6.02 8.65 1.99
C TYR A 107 6.05 8.13 0.56
N TRP A 108 5.13 7.22 0.22
CA TRP A 108 4.84 6.88 -1.16
C TRP A 108 3.36 6.51 -1.35
N GLU A 109 2.86 6.68 -2.57
CA GLU A 109 1.47 6.39 -2.93
C GLU A 109 1.40 5.50 -4.17
N ARG A 110 0.57 4.46 -4.12
CA ARG A 110 0.16 3.69 -5.30
C ARG A 110 -1.26 4.08 -5.68
N THR A 111 -1.49 4.35 -6.96
CA THR A 111 -2.77 4.88 -7.44
C THR A 111 -3.23 4.19 -8.72
N LEU A 112 -4.49 3.78 -8.76
CA LEU A 112 -5.18 3.40 -9.99
C LEU A 112 -6.20 4.49 -10.34
N ASN A 113 -5.92 5.26 -11.39
CA ASN A 113 -6.74 6.43 -11.75
C ASN A 113 -8.03 6.07 -12.50
N THR A 114 -8.04 4.95 -13.24
CA THR A 114 -9.20 4.52 -14.03
C THR A 114 -9.26 2.99 -14.13
N ALA A 115 -10.42 2.43 -14.44
CA ALA A 115 -10.62 0.98 -14.56
C ALA A 115 -9.76 0.29 -15.62
N LYS A 116 -9.34 1.02 -16.66
CA LYS A 116 -8.45 0.54 -17.74
C LYS A 116 -7.00 1.01 -17.58
N GLY A 117 -6.73 1.78 -16.53
CA GLY A 117 -5.42 2.33 -16.25
C GLY A 117 -4.45 1.29 -15.70
N LYS A 118 -3.20 1.73 -15.49
CA LYS A 118 -2.20 0.97 -14.74
C LYS A 118 -2.04 1.59 -13.35
N THR A 119 -1.55 0.80 -12.40
CA THR A 119 -1.11 1.33 -11.11
C THR A 119 0.10 2.23 -11.34
N THR A 120 0.01 3.48 -10.91
CA THR A 120 1.12 4.45 -10.88
C THR A 120 1.66 4.54 -9.47
N ILE A 121 2.91 4.97 -9.33
CA ILE A 121 3.56 5.17 -8.04
C ILE A 121 4.03 6.62 -7.96
N LYS A 122 3.69 7.31 -6.87
CA LYS A 122 4.09 8.69 -6.60
C LYS A 122 5.01 8.74 -5.38
N ASP A 123 5.96 9.67 -5.38
CA ASP A 123 6.87 9.98 -4.28
C ASP A 123 7.74 8.78 -3.81
N ALA A 124 7.86 7.72 -4.60
CA ALA A 124 8.54 6.49 -4.23
C ALA A 124 10.07 6.49 -4.39
N LYS A 125 10.70 7.60 -4.76
CA LYS A 125 12.15 7.65 -5.00
C LYS A 125 12.93 7.14 -3.78
N GLN A 126 12.61 7.64 -2.60
CA GLN A 126 13.32 7.29 -1.37
C GLN A 126 13.15 5.81 -1.00
N ILE A 127 11.95 5.24 -1.15
CA ILE A 127 11.71 3.82 -0.83
C ILE A 127 12.35 2.87 -1.85
N LEU A 128 12.54 3.31 -3.11
CA LEU A 128 13.25 2.55 -4.14
C LEU A 128 14.78 2.59 -3.97
N GLU A 129 15.32 3.71 -3.47
CA GLU A 129 16.73 3.80 -3.08
C GLU A 129 17.04 2.81 -1.96
N VAL A 130 16.17 2.74 -0.95
CA VAL A 130 16.28 1.75 0.14
C VAL A 130 16.26 0.33 -0.39
N ALA A 131 15.30 0.01 -1.26
CA ALA A 131 15.21 -1.33 -1.84
C ALA A 131 16.49 -1.71 -2.61
N SER A 132 17.09 -0.74 -3.31
CA SER A 132 18.34 -0.92 -4.05
C SER A 132 19.54 -1.11 -3.13
N ASP A 133 19.62 -0.36 -2.02
CA ASP A 133 20.65 -0.52 -1.00
C ASP A 133 20.56 -1.91 -0.33
N TYR A 134 19.34 -2.34 -0.01
CA TYR A 134 19.08 -3.67 0.54
C TYR A 134 19.48 -4.80 -0.43
N GLN A 135 19.16 -4.65 -1.72
CA GLN A 135 19.52 -5.62 -2.75
C GLN A 135 21.05 -5.77 -2.89
N LYS A 136 21.81 -4.67 -2.86
CA LYS A 136 23.28 -4.71 -2.94
C LYS A 136 23.89 -5.48 -1.77
N ARG A 137 23.43 -5.19 -0.55
CA ARG A 137 23.90 -5.87 0.67
C ARG A 137 23.62 -7.38 0.63
N LEU A 138 22.44 -7.78 0.16
CA LEU A 138 22.11 -9.19 -0.07
C LEU A 138 23.04 -9.85 -1.09
N GLN A 139 23.44 -9.14 -2.15
CA GLN A 139 24.40 -9.64 -3.14
C GLN A 139 25.83 -9.75 -2.58
N GLU A 140 26.18 -8.91 -1.62
CA GLU A 140 27.48 -8.90 -0.93
C GLU A 140 27.57 -9.92 0.23
N GLY A 141 26.47 -10.61 0.56
CA GLY A 141 26.42 -11.65 1.60
C GLY A 141 26.27 -11.12 3.03
N ASP A 142 25.94 -9.84 3.19
CA ASP A 142 25.64 -9.24 4.49
C ASP A 142 24.21 -9.64 4.91
N THR A 143 24.10 -10.36 6.04
CA THR A 143 22.81 -10.86 6.61
C THR A 143 22.52 -10.25 7.95
#